data_AF-E6Q5P7-F1
#
_entry.id   AF-E6Q5P7-F1
#
_cell.length_a   1.000
_cell.length_b   1.000
_cell.length_c   1.000
_cell.angle_alpha   90.00
_cell.angle_beta   90.00
_cell.angle_gamma   90.00
#
_symmetry.space_group_name_H-M   'P 1'
#
loop_
_entity.id
_entity.type
_entity.pdbx_description
1 polymer ?
#
loop_
_entity_poly.entity_id
_entity_poly.type
_entity_poly.pdbx_seq_one_letter_code
_entity_poly.pdbx_strand_id
1 'polypeptide(L)'
;MTAMQERQENDDRSQRAVPYQIGVGYLGCRKFTRNAQKSAKAAADLLIVYQNRLQKSFSFSVIDFDLFLHDYPTESGDGALIDSNRTLDRKKFWDATNKVIEDAKTKLDGKYPGNWPVTTLPSNWIVFTEVPFTDGYYGYYGKNLYVCSLATWNRRIAPPSALEFVVRMVQRACLCNFFDVRSHYATRGCVADYTEYLMDARLFVLTGAVCTECETRMREGSASDNVVRDLQTLLDRTWFGGFQDPGSPASLIRKLYGYDVYVSKSIEPRPFEGTWRAFWGQLVADAGKRASFLIWGSASVFLWSLVIAWVFMLLHFSIRF
;
A
#
# COMPACT_ATOMS: atom_id res chain seq x y z
N MET A 1 -32.83 3.34 21.79
CA MET A 1 -31.89 2.24 22.08
C MET A 1 -32.21 1.74 23.47
N THR A 2 -32.50 0.45 23.62
CA THR A 2 -32.88 -0.15 24.91
C THR A 2 -31.63 -0.49 25.73
N ALA A 3 -31.69 -0.36 27.05
CA ALA A 3 -30.59 -0.67 27.98
C ALA A 3 -29.98 -2.08 27.78
N MET A 4 -30.73 -3.00 27.17
CA MET A 4 -30.25 -4.32 26.78
C MET A 4 -29.27 -4.29 25.58
N GLN A 5 -29.48 -3.41 24.58
CA GLN A 5 -28.53 -3.20 23.48
C GLN A 5 -27.25 -2.53 23.97
N GLU A 6 -27.36 -1.63 24.94
CA GLU A 6 -26.22 -0.91 25.53
C GLU A 6 -25.36 -1.82 26.42
N ARG A 7 -25.99 -2.78 27.13
CA ARG A 7 -25.28 -3.86 27.82
C ARG A 7 -24.62 -4.84 26.86
N GLN A 8 -25.29 -5.23 25.77
CA GLN A 8 -24.71 -6.11 24.77
C GLN A 8 -23.52 -5.47 24.05
N GLU A 9 -23.58 -4.18 23.70
CA GLU A 9 -22.43 -3.44 23.15
C GLU A 9 -21.28 -3.29 24.14
N ASN A 10 -21.57 -3.16 25.43
CA ASN A 10 -20.54 -3.06 26.47
C ASN A 10 -19.89 -4.41 26.80
N ASP A 11 -20.65 -5.51 26.78
CA ASP A 11 -20.10 -6.87 26.92
C ASP A 11 -19.30 -7.28 25.67
N ASP A 12 -19.76 -6.92 24.46
CA ASP A 12 -18.98 -7.06 23.22
C ASP A 12 -17.75 -6.15 23.19
N ARG A 13 -17.71 -5.06 23.98
CA ARG A 13 -16.51 -4.21 24.14
C ARG A 13 -15.54 -4.77 25.18
N SER A 14 -16.02 -5.38 26.25
CA SER A 14 -15.18 -5.94 27.32
C SER A 14 -14.53 -7.27 26.92
N GLN A 15 -15.13 -8.00 25.97
CA GLN A 15 -14.55 -9.22 25.37
C GLN A 15 -13.71 -8.96 24.11
N ARG A 16 -13.59 -7.71 23.63
CA ARG A 16 -12.66 -7.39 22.55
C ARG A 16 -11.24 -7.56 23.08
N ALA A 17 -10.65 -8.71 22.76
CA ALA A 17 -9.21 -8.90 22.82
C ALA A 17 -8.55 -7.63 22.25
N VAL A 18 -7.67 -7.02 23.05
CA VAL A 18 -6.96 -5.82 22.63
C VAL A 18 -6.32 -6.13 21.27
N PRO A 19 -6.62 -5.36 20.21
CA PRO A 19 -6.09 -5.64 18.89
C PRO A 19 -4.57 -5.75 18.95
N TYR A 20 -4.00 -6.69 18.21
CA TYR A 20 -2.55 -6.83 18.15
C TYR A 20 -1.93 -5.52 17.66
N GLN A 21 -1.10 -4.90 18.50
CA GLN A 21 -0.43 -3.65 18.15
C GLN A 21 0.82 -3.93 17.31
N ILE A 22 0.94 -3.22 16.19
CA ILE A 22 2.01 -3.36 15.22
C ILE A 22 2.70 -2.02 15.05
N GLY A 23 3.97 -1.95 15.39
CA GLY A 23 4.82 -0.79 15.17
C GLY A 23 5.31 -0.78 13.74
N VAL A 24 5.08 0.31 13.01
CA VAL A 24 5.67 0.51 11.68
C VAL A 24 6.65 1.66 11.76
N GLY A 25 7.90 1.42 11.40
CA GLY A 25 8.92 2.45 11.43
C GLY A 25 9.86 2.39 10.23
N TYR A 26 10.66 3.45 10.09
CA TYR A 26 11.57 3.65 8.98
C TYR A 26 12.96 3.93 9.52
N LEU A 27 13.94 3.09 9.16
CA LEU A 27 15.32 3.17 9.64
C LEU A 27 16.27 3.35 8.45
N GLY A 28 16.96 4.49 8.39
CA GLY A 28 17.86 4.80 7.28
C GLY A 28 17.15 5.17 5.97
N CYS A 29 15.90 5.65 6.04
CA CYS A 29 15.06 5.97 4.88
C CYS A 29 15.13 7.44 4.43
N ARG A 30 16.35 7.99 4.26
CA ARG A 30 16.55 9.43 4.05
C ARG A 30 15.84 10.01 2.81
N LYS A 31 15.76 9.28 1.70
CA LYS A 31 15.10 9.78 0.47
C LYS A 31 13.59 9.69 0.61
N PHE A 32 13.08 8.60 1.18
CA PHE A 32 11.66 8.39 1.49
C PHE A 32 11.11 9.41 2.49
N THR A 33 11.97 9.92 3.40
CA THR A 33 11.61 10.93 4.40
C THR A 33 11.94 12.37 3.97
N ARG A 34 12.67 12.59 2.86
CA ARG A 34 13.08 13.93 2.42
C ARG A 34 11.84 14.79 2.13
N ASN A 35 11.74 15.94 2.81
CA ASN A 35 10.61 16.89 2.82
C ASN A 35 9.34 16.43 3.57
N ALA A 36 9.31 16.68 4.90
CA ALA A 36 8.24 16.27 5.82
C ALA A 36 6.79 16.62 5.39
N GLN A 37 6.56 17.68 4.62
CA GLN A 37 5.21 18.10 4.20
C GLN A 37 4.69 17.41 2.92
N LYS A 38 5.55 16.77 2.12
CA LYS A 38 5.17 16.08 0.86
C LYS A 38 5.93 14.76 0.65
N SER A 39 6.43 14.16 1.73
CA SER A 39 7.23 12.94 1.64
C SER A 39 6.34 11.74 1.34
N ALA A 40 6.88 10.77 0.61
CA ALA A 40 6.24 9.46 0.44
C ALA A 40 5.97 8.80 1.80
N LYS A 41 6.80 9.06 2.81
CA LYS A 41 6.53 8.63 4.19
C LYS A 41 5.18 9.10 4.71
N ALA A 42 4.87 10.40 4.66
CA ALA A 42 3.61 10.89 5.20
C ALA A 42 2.38 10.28 4.48
N ALA A 43 2.48 10.10 3.16
CA ALA A 43 1.47 9.42 2.37
C ALA A 43 1.33 7.93 2.75
N ALA A 44 2.44 7.22 2.92
CA ALA A 44 2.44 5.83 3.36
C ALA A 44 1.87 5.68 4.78
N ASP A 45 2.28 6.55 5.71
CA ASP A 45 1.81 6.56 7.09
C ASP A 45 0.29 6.76 7.16
N LEU A 46 -0.25 7.69 6.37
CA LEU A 46 -1.69 7.88 6.27
C LEU A 46 -2.40 6.60 5.79
N LEU A 47 -1.88 5.95 4.75
CA LEU A 47 -2.46 4.71 4.22
C LEU A 47 -2.35 3.56 5.21
N ILE A 48 -1.24 3.45 5.95
CA ILE A 48 -1.04 2.45 7.00
C ILE A 48 -2.05 2.64 8.13
N VAL A 49 -2.17 3.87 8.65
CA VAL A 49 -3.13 4.17 9.74
C VAL A 49 -4.57 4.03 9.26
N TYR A 50 -4.87 4.35 8.00
CA TYR A 50 -6.21 4.17 7.43
C TYR A 50 -6.69 2.71 7.50
N GLN A 51 -5.78 1.73 7.39
CA GLN A 51 -6.12 0.31 7.51
C GLN A 51 -6.73 -0.04 8.88
N ASN A 52 -6.45 0.70 9.94
CA ASN A 52 -7.09 0.52 11.27
C ASN A 52 -8.61 0.82 11.25
N ARG A 53 -9.08 1.55 10.23
CA ARG A 53 -10.52 1.79 10.03
C ARG A 53 -11.20 0.63 9.32
N LEU A 54 -10.46 -0.11 8.49
CA LEU A 54 -10.97 -1.18 7.65
C LEU A 54 -11.10 -2.51 8.38
N GLN A 55 -10.28 -2.72 9.41
CA GLN A 55 -10.27 -3.95 10.20
C GLN A 55 -10.20 -3.65 11.71
N LYS A 56 -10.41 -4.68 12.54
CA LYS A 56 -10.38 -4.59 14.01
C LYS A 56 -9.46 -5.61 14.68
N SER A 57 -8.90 -6.53 13.92
CA SER A 57 -8.05 -7.62 14.43
C SER A 57 -6.66 -7.16 14.87
N PHE A 58 -6.14 -6.08 14.31
CA PHE A 58 -4.86 -5.49 14.68
C PHE A 58 -4.87 -3.96 14.53
N SER A 59 -3.85 -3.29 15.05
CA SER A 59 -3.71 -1.84 14.92
C SER A 59 -2.29 -1.48 14.57
N PHE A 60 -2.12 -0.70 13.51
CA PHE A 60 -0.85 -0.11 13.12
C PHE A 60 -0.61 1.21 13.84
N SER A 61 0.57 1.32 14.44
CA SER A 61 1.10 2.55 15.01
C SER A 61 2.38 2.91 14.27
N VAL A 62 2.39 4.05 13.57
CA VAL A 62 3.60 4.53 12.92
C VAL A 62 4.48 5.18 13.98
N ILE A 63 5.74 4.75 14.04
CA ILE A 63 6.73 5.20 15.02
C ILE A 63 7.90 5.81 14.25
N ASP A 64 8.25 7.04 14.63
CA ASP A 64 9.37 7.75 14.04
C ASP A 64 10.67 7.32 14.73
N PHE A 65 11.48 6.52 14.03
CA PHE A 65 12.76 6.07 14.60
C PHE A 65 13.79 7.18 14.71
N ASP A 66 13.65 8.27 13.95
CA ASP A 66 14.61 9.38 13.99
C ASP A 66 14.67 10.00 15.40
N LEU A 67 13.58 9.92 16.17
CA LEU A 67 13.51 10.34 17.57
C LEU A 67 14.43 9.55 18.50
N PHE A 68 14.76 8.29 18.16
CA PHE A 68 15.64 7.45 18.96
C PHE A 68 17.09 7.46 18.46
N LEU A 69 17.29 7.79 17.18
CA LEU A 69 18.59 7.77 16.51
C LEU A 69 19.48 8.97 16.82
N HIS A 70 18.92 10.07 17.37
CA HIS A 70 19.72 11.24 17.77
C HIS A 70 20.86 10.91 18.76
N ASP A 71 20.70 9.86 19.56
CA ASP A 71 21.71 9.42 20.53
C ASP A 71 22.68 8.36 19.97
N TYR A 72 22.47 7.90 18.74
CA TYR A 72 23.35 6.93 18.10
C TYR A 72 24.52 7.68 17.44
N PRO A 73 25.78 7.45 17.89
CA PRO A 73 26.93 8.11 17.29
C PRO A 73 27.03 7.74 15.81
N THR A 74 27.05 8.74 14.93
CA THR A 74 27.25 8.53 13.48
C THR A 74 28.61 7.91 13.16
N GLU A 75 29.55 7.95 14.11
CA GLU A 75 30.92 7.47 13.96
C GLU A 75 31.16 6.07 14.55
N SER A 76 30.25 5.53 15.38
CA SER A 76 30.31 4.12 15.79
C SER A 76 29.76 3.24 14.66
N GLY A 77 30.12 1.95 14.63
CA GLY A 77 29.73 1.02 13.56
C GLY A 77 28.23 0.94 13.26
N ASP A 78 27.37 1.45 14.15
CA ASP A 78 25.92 1.55 14.01
C ASP A 78 25.49 2.70 13.06
N GLY A 79 26.32 3.73 12.84
CA GLY A 79 26.06 4.78 11.84
C GLY A 79 25.94 4.24 10.40
N ALA A 80 26.49 3.04 10.15
CA ALA A 80 26.34 2.32 8.88
C ALA A 80 24.89 1.94 8.56
N LEU A 81 24.00 1.83 9.56
CA LEU A 81 22.57 1.51 9.40
C LEU A 81 21.79 2.61 8.69
N ILE A 82 22.32 3.84 8.71
CA ILE A 82 21.67 5.04 8.18
C ILE A 82 22.29 5.41 6.82
N ASP A 83 23.41 4.79 6.45
CA ASP A 83 24.08 5.05 5.17
C ASP A 83 23.46 4.22 4.04
N SER A 84 22.47 4.81 3.35
CA SER A 84 21.82 4.23 2.16
C SER A 84 22.77 3.90 0.99
N ASN A 85 24.04 4.34 1.03
CA ASN A 85 25.02 4.04 -0.02
C ASN A 85 25.78 2.73 0.23
N ARG A 86 25.63 2.11 1.40
CA ARG A 86 26.26 0.84 1.73
C ARG A 86 25.28 -0.31 1.53
N THR A 87 25.81 -1.50 1.28
CA THR A 87 25.05 -2.74 1.45
C THR A 87 25.27 -3.27 2.85
N LEU A 88 24.22 -3.77 3.48
CA LEU A 88 24.31 -4.40 4.80
C LEU A 88 23.96 -5.88 4.76
N ASP A 89 24.65 -6.65 5.59
CA ASP A 89 24.25 -8.00 5.91
C ASP A 89 22.95 -7.97 6.72
N ARG A 90 22.00 -8.86 6.38
CA ARG A 90 20.68 -8.88 7.04
C ARG A 90 20.75 -9.18 8.52
N LYS A 91 21.66 -10.07 8.95
CA LYS A 91 21.81 -10.39 10.37
C LYS A 91 22.32 -9.16 11.13
N LYS A 92 23.32 -8.46 10.57
CA LYS A 92 23.80 -7.20 11.16
C LYS A 92 22.69 -6.15 11.27
N PHE A 93 21.89 -5.99 10.21
CA PHE A 93 20.75 -5.05 10.23
C PHE A 93 19.67 -5.47 11.24
N TRP A 94 19.40 -6.77 11.37
CA TRP A 94 18.46 -7.33 12.35
C TRP A 94 18.88 -7.02 13.78
N ASP A 95 20.13 -7.36 14.12
CA ASP A 95 20.69 -7.18 15.47
C ASP A 95 20.63 -5.69 15.86
N ALA A 96 21.00 -4.82 14.92
CA ALA A 96 20.89 -3.39 15.06
C ALA A 96 19.45 -2.88 15.24
N THR A 97 18.50 -3.37 14.42
CA THR A 97 17.10 -2.95 14.50
C THR A 97 16.49 -3.35 15.84
N ASN A 98 16.80 -4.56 16.34
CA ASN A 98 16.36 -4.98 17.66
C ASN A 98 16.93 -4.10 18.76
N LYS A 99 18.23 -3.76 18.69
CA LYS A 99 18.85 -2.83 19.63
C LYS A 99 18.13 -1.47 19.65
N VAL A 100 17.80 -0.90 18.47
CA VAL A 100 17.04 0.35 18.37
C VAL A 100 15.64 0.21 18.99
N ILE A 101 14.95 -0.91 18.77
CA ILE A 101 13.63 -1.17 19.37
C ILE A 101 13.72 -1.34 20.89
N GLU A 102 14.76 -2.02 21.40
CA GLU A 102 15.01 -2.21 22.84
C GLU A 102 15.37 -0.90 23.54
N ASP A 103 16.18 -0.06 22.90
CA ASP A 103 16.51 1.28 23.41
C ASP A 103 15.27 2.18 23.40
N ALA A 104 14.43 2.10 22.35
CA ALA A 104 13.16 2.80 22.30
C ALA A 104 12.22 2.36 23.44
N LYS A 105 12.17 1.05 23.74
CA LYS A 105 11.45 0.50 24.91
C LYS A 105 11.95 1.09 26.21
N THR A 106 13.25 1.02 26.44
CA THR A 106 13.88 1.52 27.66
C THR A 106 13.64 3.01 27.86
N LYS A 107 13.70 3.81 26.78
CA LYS A 107 13.44 5.25 26.81
C LYS A 107 11.98 5.58 27.14
N LEU A 108 11.05 4.86 26.55
CA LEU A 108 9.61 5.06 26.77
C LEU A 108 9.17 4.61 28.18
N ASP A 109 9.71 3.50 28.68
CA ASP A 109 9.46 3.03 30.04
C ASP A 109 10.16 3.91 31.10
N GLY A 110 11.27 4.55 30.71
CA GLY A 110 12.20 5.20 31.62
C GLY A 110 11.83 6.63 32.03
N LYS A 111 11.56 7.56 31.10
CA LYS A 111 11.39 9.01 31.39
C LYS A 111 11.25 9.88 30.12
N TYR A 112 10.10 9.88 29.47
CA TYR A 112 9.70 11.04 28.65
C TYR A 112 8.36 11.59 29.15
N PRO A 113 8.34 12.69 29.93
CA PRO A 113 7.10 13.34 30.39
C PRO A 113 6.38 14.13 29.28
N GLY A 114 6.57 13.75 28.01
CA GLY A 114 5.90 14.36 26.87
C GLY A 114 4.63 13.59 26.52
N ASN A 115 3.61 14.29 26.02
CA ASN A 115 2.38 13.73 25.46
C ASN A 115 2.67 12.83 24.25
N TRP A 116 3.24 11.64 24.48
CA TRP A 116 3.36 10.63 23.45
C TRP A 116 1.98 10.02 23.20
N PRO A 117 1.56 9.90 21.94
CA PRO A 117 0.24 9.34 21.61
C PRO A 117 0.17 7.81 21.86
N VAL A 118 1.27 7.17 22.26
CA VAL A 118 1.37 5.72 22.43
C VAL A 118 1.68 5.40 23.89
N THR A 119 0.72 4.78 24.58
CA THR A 119 0.83 4.38 26.00
C THR A 119 1.44 3.00 26.21
N THR A 120 1.48 2.18 25.15
CA THR A 120 2.01 0.80 25.17
C THR A 120 2.78 0.54 23.89
N LEU A 121 3.98 -0.04 24.01
CA LEU A 121 4.79 -0.33 22.84
C LEU A 121 4.28 -1.56 22.08
N PRO A 122 4.29 -1.52 20.74
CA PRO A 122 3.96 -2.68 19.94
C PRO A 122 4.85 -3.88 20.26
N SER A 123 4.23 -5.04 20.38
CA SER A 123 4.95 -6.31 20.54
C SER A 123 5.56 -6.78 19.21
N ASN A 124 4.99 -6.36 18.08
CA ASN A 124 5.38 -6.73 16.73
C ASN A 124 5.79 -5.49 15.92
N TRP A 125 6.79 -5.66 15.06
CA TRP A 125 7.40 -4.56 14.33
C TRP A 125 7.53 -4.84 12.84
N ILE A 126 7.36 -3.79 12.05
CA ILE A 126 7.63 -3.73 10.62
C ILE A 126 8.55 -2.54 10.40
N VAL A 127 9.77 -2.81 9.93
CA VAL A 127 10.80 -1.79 9.76
C VAL A 127 11.20 -1.71 8.30
N PHE A 128 11.04 -0.52 7.71
CA PHE A 128 11.48 -0.22 6.37
C PHE A 128 12.87 0.41 6.38
N THR A 129 13.70 0.11 5.39
CA THR A 129 15.01 0.73 5.19
C THR A 129 15.27 1.03 3.72
N GLU A 130 16.04 2.08 3.41
CA GLU A 130 16.56 2.30 2.04
C GLU A 130 17.93 1.66 1.83
N VAL A 131 18.45 0.95 2.83
CA VAL A 131 19.72 0.24 2.73
C VAL A 131 19.52 -1.08 1.98
N PRO A 132 20.25 -1.33 0.87
CA PRO A 132 20.19 -2.61 0.19
C PRO A 132 20.85 -3.72 1.02
N PHE A 133 20.27 -4.92 0.97
CA PHE A 133 20.89 -6.11 1.55
C PHE A 133 21.92 -6.73 0.58
N THR A 134 23.00 -7.27 1.14
CA THR A 134 24.11 -7.88 0.38
C THR A 134 23.68 -9.04 -0.51
N ASP A 135 22.67 -9.80 -0.08
CA ASP A 135 22.08 -10.92 -0.82
C ASP A 135 20.93 -10.51 -1.78
N GLY A 136 20.61 -9.22 -1.84
CA GLY A 136 19.60 -8.67 -2.73
C GLY A 136 18.15 -9.00 -2.37
N TYR A 137 17.88 -9.54 -1.17
CA TYR A 137 16.50 -9.72 -0.72
C TYR A 137 15.83 -8.36 -0.47
N TYR A 138 14.51 -8.32 -0.61
CA TYR A 138 13.70 -7.13 -0.32
C TYR A 138 13.11 -7.15 1.09
N GLY A 139 13.17 -8.27 1.79
CA GLY A 139 12.73 -8.36 3.17
C GLY A 139 13.01 -9.72 3.77
N TYR A 140 12.95 -9.77 5.09
CA TYR A 140 13.06 -10.99 5.87
C TYR A 140 12.32 -10.78 7.19
N TYR A 141 11.90 -11.88 7.80
CA TYR A 141 11.09 -11.86 8.99
C TYR A 141 11.63 -12.85 10.01
N GLY A 142 11.32 -12.59 11.27
CA GLY A 142 11.60 -13.47 12.39
C GLY A 142 10.61 -13.18 13.51
N LYS A 143 10.90 -13.67 14.71
CA LYS A 143 10.00 -13.50 15.86
C LYS A 143 9.77 -12.00 16.13
N ASN A 144 8.53 -11.56 15.92
CA ASN A 144 8.05 -10.21 16.22
C ASN A 144 8.67 -9.04 15.41
N LEU A 145 9.46 -9.32 14.38
CA LEU A 145 10.08 -8.28 13.57
C LEU A 145 10.09 -8.70 12.10
N TYR A 146 9.58 -7.81 11.25
CA TYR A 146 9.70 -7.87 9.80
C TYR A 146 10.55 -6.70 9.33
N VAL A 147 11.56 -6.96 8.52
CA VAL A 147 12.39 -5.91 7.93
C VAL A 147 12.22 -5.93 6.42
N CYS A 148 12.05 -4.75 5.83
CA CYS A 148 11.90 -4.56 4.39
C CYS A 148 12.87 -3.50 3.85
N SER A 149 13.60 -3.83 2.79
CA SER A 149 14.42 -2.89 2.04
C SER A 149 13.66 -2.31 0.85
N LEU A 150 13.58 -0.98 0.79
CA LEU A 150 13.06 -0.18 -0.33
C LEU A 150 14.11 0.00 -1.43
N ALA A 151 15.39 -0.30 -1.16
CA ALA A 151 16.50 -0.04 -2.09
C ALA A 151 16.34 -0.76 -3.43
N THR A 152 15.74 -1.96 -3.40
CA THR A 152 15.60 -2.80 -4.58
C THR A 152 14.25 -2.63 -5.28
N TRP A 153 13.30 -1.90 -4.69
CA TRP A 153 11.94 -1.75 -5.24
C TRP A 153 11.94 -1.23 -6.68
N ASN A 154 12.67 -0.13 -6.97
CA ASN A 154 12.65 0.45 -8.32
C ASN A 154 13.22 -0.53 -9.37
N ARG A 155 14.27 -1.27 -9.00
CA ARG A 155 14.92 -2.22 -9.91
C ARG A 155 14.07 -3.47 -10.13
N ARG A 156 13.45 -3.98 -9.05
CA ARG A 156 12.86 -5.33 -9.04
C ARG A 156 11.34 -5.37 -9.10
N ILE A 157 10.68 -4.31 -8.67
CA ILE A 157 9.27 -4.38 -8.33
C ILE A 157 8.45 -3.35 -9.09
N ALA A 158 8.98 -2.18 -9.47
CA ALA A 158 8.26 -1.25 -10.36
C ALA A 158 7.71 -2.01 -11.60
N PRO A 159 6.41 -1.89 -11.94
CA PRO A 159 5.65 -0.64 -11.95
C PRO A 159 4.68 -0.25 -10.80
N PRO A 160 4.36 -1.03 -9.75
CA PRO A 160 3.59 -0.52 -8.60
C PRO A 160 4.35 0.62 -7.92
N SER A 161 3.63 1.61 -7.38
CA SER A 161 4.24 2.75 -6.71
C SER A 161 4.99 2.33 -5.43
N ALA A 162 5.94 3.16 -4.98
CA ALA A 162 6.64 2.89 -3.72
C ALA A 162 5.68 2.85 -2.53
N LEU A 163 4.62 3.67 -2.58
CA LEU A 163 3.55 3.67 -1.58
C LEU A 163 2.77 2.36 -1.59
N GLU A 164 2.36 1.90 -2.77
CA GLU A 164 1.66 0.63 -2.93
C GLU A 164 2.53 -0.53 -2.45
N PHE A 165 3.83 -0.50 -2.77
CA PHE A 165 4.78 -1.48 -2.29
C PHE A 165 4.89 -1.49 -0.76
N VAL A 166 5.05 -0.33 -0.13
CA VAL A 166 5.10 -0.22 1.35
C VAL A 166 3.83 -0.77 1.99
N VAL A 167 2.66 -0.36 1.50
CA VAL A 167 1.37 -0.86 2.02
C VAL A 167 1.27 -2.38 1.85
N ARG A 168 1.66 -2.92 0.70
CA ARG A 168 1.69 -4.37 0.48
C ARG A 168 2.67 -5.09 1.39
N MET A 169 3.82 -4.50 1.66
CA MET A 169 4.80 -5.08 2.58
C MET A 169 4.32 -5.08 4.02
N VAL A 170 3.56 -4.07 4.44
CA VAL A 170 2.89 -4.09 5.74
C VAL A 170 1.90 -5.27 5.81
N GLN A 171 1.07 -5.45 4.78
CA GLN A 171 0.08 -6.53 4.75
C GLN A 171 0.70 -7.91 4.64
N ARG A 172 1.82 -8.06 3.91
CA ARG A 172 2.60 -9.30 3.89
C ARG A 172 3.24 -9.58 5.26
N ALA A 173 3.78 -8.57 5.91
CA ALA A 173 4.36 -8.73 7.24
C ALA A 173 3.30 -9.22 8.25
N CYS A 174 2.05 -8.76 8.12
CA CYS A 174 0.93 -9.32 8.87
C CYS A 174 0.75 -10.82 8.64
N LEU A 175 0.90 -11.29 7.40
CA LEU A 175 0.84 -12.73 7.11
C LEU A 175 1.99 -13.50 7.77
N CYS A 176 3.22 -13.05 7.54
CA CYS A 176 4.41 -13.77 7.98
C CYS A 176 4.57 -13.78 9.50
N ASN A 177 4.34 -12.65 10.18
CA ASN A 177 4.59 -12.55 11.62
C ASN A 177 3.46 -13.12 12.47
N PHE A 178 2.19 -13.00 12.04
CA PHE A 178 1.05 -13.28 12.91
C PHE A 178 0.42 -14.64 12.67
N PHE A 179 0.58 -15.19 11.46
CA PHE A 179 -0.02 -16.47 11.11
C PHE A 179 1.02 -17.53 10.74
N ASP A 180 2.30 -17.26 11.01
CA ASP A 180 3.44 -18.10 10.61
C ASP A 180 3.38 -18.54 9.13
N VAL A 181 2.85 -17.65 8.28
CA VAL A 181 2.77 -17.89 6.85
C VAL A 181 4.16 -17.69 6.26
N ARG A 182 4.81 -18.81 5.97
CA ARG A 182 6.14 -18.83 5.35
C ARG A 182 6.06 -18.42 3.89
N SER A 183 7.16 -17.89 3.38
CA SER A 183 7.23 -17.56 1.97
C SER A 183 7.24 -18.83 1.10
N HIS A 184 6.56 -18.78 -0.05
CA HIS A 184 6.56 -19.88 -1.01
C HIS A 184 7.76 -19.77 -1.94
N TYR A 185 8.43 -20.88 -2.24
CA TYR A 185 9.42 -20.91 -3.31
C TYR A 185 8.79 -20.96 -4.71
N ALA A 186 7.60 -21.55 -4.82
CA ALA A 186 6.85 -21.61 -6.08
C ALA A 186 5.86 -20.44 -6.15
N THR A 187 5.73 -19.84 -7.34
CA THR A 187 4.76 -18.79 -7.62
C THR A 187 3.35 -19.36 -7.62
N ARG A 188 2.53 -18.97 -6.65
CA ARG A 188 1.14 -19.41 -6.43
C ARG A 188 0.14 -18.27 -6.59
N GLY A 189 0.62 -17.08 -6.97
CA GLY A 189 -0.17 -15.85 -6.98
C GLY A 189 -0.44 -15.31 -5.58
N CYS A 190 0.26 -15.81 -4.56
CA CYS A 190 0.07 -15.42 -3.17
C CYS A 190 0.98 -14.24 -2.81
N VAL A 191 0.52 -13.35 -1.95
CA VAL A 191 1.34 -12.27 -1.36
C VAL A 191 2.55 -12.79 -0.56
N ALA A 192 2.53 -14.06 -0.15
CA ALA A 192 3.65 -14.74 0.50
C ALA A 192 4.65 -15.34 -0.49
N ASP A 193 4.44 -15.22 -1.81
CA ASP A 193 5.39 -15.78 -2.79
C ASP A 193 6.77 -15.10 -2.64
N TYR A 194 7.80 -15.94 -2.49
CA TYR A 194 9.18 -15.56 -2.67
C TYR A 194 9.59 -15.94 -4.09
N THR A 195 10.25 -15.01 -4.75
CA THR A 195 10.74 -15.25 -6.10
C THR A 195 11.96 -14.39 -6.35
N GLU A 196 12.96 -15.02 -6.94
CA GLU A 196 14.13 -14.34 -7.49
C GLU A 196 13.83 -13.70 -8.85
N TYR A 197 12.75 -14.15 -9.51
CA TYR A 197 12.36 -13.70 -10.84
C TYR A 197 11.60 -12.36 -10.77
N LEU A 198 12.05 -11.41 -11.58
CA LEU A 198 11.52 -10.05 -11.64
C LEU A 198 10.00 -10.00 -11.88
N MET A 199 9.52 -10.85 -12.78
CA MET A 199 8.10 -10.85 -13.17
C MET A 199 7.20 -11.32 -12.04
N ASP A 200 7.60 -12.36 -11.34
CA ASP A 200 6.85 -12.89 -10.21
C ASP A 200 6.90 -11.92 -9.02
N ALA A 201 8.03 -11.21 -8.85
CA ALA A 201 8.18 -10.17 -7.83
C ALA A 201 7.18 -9.02 -8.01
N ARG A 202 6.77 -8.74 -9.25
CA ARG A 202 5.70 -7.77 -9.56
C ARG A 202 4.32 -8.35 -9.29
N LEU A 203 4.12 -9.62 -9.67
CA LEU A 203 2.83 -10.29 -9.52
C LEU A 203 2.39 -10.33 -8.06
N PHE A 204 3.26 -10.67 -7.10
CA PHE A 204 2.82 -10.77 -5.70
C PHE A 204 2.38 -9.42 -5.11
N VAL A 205 2.98 -8.30 -5.53
CA VAL A 205 2.58 -6.95 -5.08
C VAL A 205 1.22 -6.58 -5.68
N LEU A 206 0.97 -6.98 -6.91
CA LEU A 206 -0.23 -6.61 -7.66
C LEU A 206 -1.46 -7.48 -7.33
N THR A 207 -1.28 -8.79 -7.15
CA THR A 207 -2.40 -9.73 -6.99
C THR A 207 -3.10 -9.56 -5.66
N GLY A 208 -2.35 -9.29 -4.59
CA GLY A 208 -2.90 -9.18 -3.23
C GLY A 208 -3.61 -10.45 -2.74
N ALA A 209 -3.51 -11.59 -3.41
CA ALA A 209 -4.25 -12.79 -3.04
C ALA A 209 -3.52 -13.63 -1.99
N VAL A 210 -4.27 -14.49 -1.28
CA VAL A 210 -3.73 -15.54 -0.41
C VAL A 210 -4.07 -16.89 -1.04
N CYS A 211 -3.10 -17.80 -1.14
CA CYS A 211 -3.40 -19.14 -1.65
C CYS A 211 -4.08 -19.98 -0.57
N THR A 212 -4.79 -21.03 -1.00
CA THR A 212 -5.51 -21.93 -0.09
C THR A 212 -4.63 -22.52 1.01
N GLU A 213 -3.36 -22.84 0.73
CA GLU A 213 -2.44 -23.36 1.76
C GLU A 213 -2.18 -22.32 2.88
N CYS A 214 -1.93 -21.06 2.51
CA CYS A 214 -1.76 -20.00 3.50
C CYS A 214 -3.05 -19.74 4.27
N GLU A 215 -4.22 -19.77 3.62
CA GLU A 215 -5.51 -19.63 4.30
C GLU A 215 -5.74 -20.75 5.31
N THR A 216 -5.43 -22.00 4.94
CA THR A 216 -5.48 -23.14 5.87
C THR A 216 -4.56 -22.92 7.06
N ARG A 217 -3.29 -22.52 6.83
CA ARG A 217 -2.35 -22.25 7.92
C ARG A 217 -2.81 -21.12 8.84
N MET A 218 -3.42 -20.07 8.30
CA MET A 218 -4.00 -19.01 9.13
C MET A 218 -5.08 -19.56 10.06
N ARG A 219 -5.97 -20.39 9.53
CA ARG A 219 -7.06 -21.02 10.30
C ARG A 219 -6.55 -22.01 11.36
N GLU A 220 -5.50 -22.78 11.02
CA GLU A 220 -4.84 -23.71 11.95
C GLU A 220 -4.04 -22.97 13.05
N GLY A 221 -3.46 -21.81 12.73
CA GLY A 221 -2.67 -20.98 13.64
C GLY A 221 -3.47 -20.24 14.71
N SER A 222 -4.69 -20.68 15.02
CA SER A 222 -5.62 -20.05 15.96
C SER A 222 -6.08 -18.64 15.57
N ALA A 223 -5.91 -18.22 14.31
CA ALA A 223 -6.52 -16.99 13.85
C ALA A 223 -8.05 -17.18 13.81
N SER A 224 -8.79 -16.30 14.49
CA SER A 224 -10.25 -16.32 14.34
C SER A 224 -10.63 -15.99 12.89
N ASP A 225 -11.78 -16.49 12.43
CA ASP A 225 -12.29 -16.22 11.07
C ASP A 225 -12.38 -14.73 10.74
N ASN A 226 -12.63 -13.90 11.76
CA ASN A 226 -12.67 -12.45 11.62
C ASN A 226 -11.30 -11.87 11.22
N VAL A 227 -10.20 -12.45 11.72
CA VAL A 227 -8.84 -12.00 11.37
C VAL A 227 -8.51 -12.30 9.92
N VAL A 228 -8.89 -13.49 9.44
CA VAL A 228 -8.70 -13.88 8.03
C VAL A 228 -9.48 -12.95 7.11
N ARG A 229 -10.75 -12.66 7.44
CA ARG A 229 -11.61 -11.74 6.69
C ARG A 229 -11.07 -10.31 6.69
N ASP A 230 -10.63 -9.83 7.84
CA ASP A 230 -10.03 -8.51 8.02
C ASP A 230 -8.79 -8.35 7.12
N LEU A 231 -7.93 -9.37 7.10
CA LEU A 231 -6.76 -9.37 6.21
C LEU A 231 -7.16 -9.41 4.73
N GLN A 232 -8.11 -10.26 4.34
CA GLN A 232 -8.63 -10.30 2.97
C GLN A 232 -9.18 -8.94 2.53
N THR A 233 -9.84 -8.20 3.44
CA THR A 233 -10.33 -6.84 3.20
C THR A 233 -9.18 -5.87 2.91
N LEU A 234 -8.07 -5.95 3.66
CA LEU A 234 -6.88 -5.15 3.38
C LEU A 234 -6.22 -5.52 2.04
N LEU A 235 -6.24 -6.81 1.72
CA LEU A 235 -5.66 -7.41 0.54
C LEU A 235 -6.39 -7.03 -0.76
N ASP A 236 -7.71 -6.89 -0.74
CA ASP A 236 -8.59 -6.66 -1.89
C ASP A 236 -8.40 -5.30 -2.61
N ARG A 237 -7.69 -4.34 -1.99
CA ARG A 237 -7.37 -3.00 -2.55
C ARG A 237 -8.56 -2.12 -2.93
N THR A 238 -9.78 -2.63 -3.00
CA THR A 238 -11.00 -1.85 -3.32
C THR A 238 -11.16 -0.64 -2.40
N TRP A 239 -10.68 -0.75 -1.16
CA TRP A 239 -10.65 0.32 -0.18
C TRP A 239 -9.83 1.56 -0.58
N PHE A 240 -8.89 1.46 -1.52
CA PHE A 240 -8.17 2.63 -2.05
C PHE A 240 -9.12 3.59 -2.77
N GLY A 241 -10.17 3.07 -3.39
CA GLY A 241 -11.14 3.82 -4.20
C GLY A 241 -10.54 4.49 -5.45
N GLY A 242 -11.40 5.15 -6.21
CA GLY A 242 -10.99 5.87 -7.43
C GLY A 242 -10.78 7.37 -7.19
N PHE A 243 -9.97 8.03 -8.03
CA PHE A 243 -9.76 9.48 -7.95
C PHE A 243 -11.04 10.32 -8.11
N GLN A 244 -12.08 9.74 -8.71
CA GLN A 244 -13.37 10.39 -8.89
C GLN A 244 -14.17 10.46 -7.59
N ASP A 245 -13.83 9.65 -6.58
CA ASP A 245 -14.42 9.72 -5.25
C ASP A 245 -13.55 10.60 -4.35
N PRO A 246 -14.00 11.82 -3.97
CA PRO A 246 -13.24 12.73 -3.11
C PRO A 246 -12.95 12.19 -1.70
N GLY A 247 -13.74 11.23 -1.23
CA GLY A 247 -13.57 10.60 0.09
C GLY A 247 -12.57 9.44 0.08
N SER A 248 -12.20 8.95 -1.09
CA SER A 248 -11.32 7.79 -1.22
C SER A 248 -9.89 8.10 -0.75
N PRO A 249 -9.18 7.11 -0.16
CA PRO A 249 -7.77 7.24 0.17
C PRO A 249 -6.90 7.64 -1.02
N ALA A 250 -7.15 7.10 -2.21
CA ALA A 250 -6.39 7.46 -3.41
C ALA A 250 -6.56 8.94 -3.77
N SER A 251 -7.79 9.48 -3.69
CA SER A 251 -8.06 10.90 -3.95
C SER A 251 -7.42 11.81 -2.91
N LEU A 252 -7.51 11.44 -1.62
CA LEU A 252 -6.86 12.18 -0.53
C LEU A 252 -5.34 12.22 -0.68
N ILE A 253 -4.71 11.08 -0.99
CA ILE A 253 -3.26 11.00 -1.18
C ILE A 253 -2.80 11.88 -2.34
N ARG A 254 -3.54 11.84 -3.46
CA ARG A 254 -3.26 12.69 -4.62
C ARG A 254 -3.43 14.17 -4.30
N LYS A 255 -4.50 14.54 -3.59
CA LYS A 255 -4.80 15.93 -3.24
C LYS A 255 -3.79 16.52 -2.26
N LEU A 256 -3.44 15.77 -1.22
CA LEU A 256 -2.60 16.25 -0.12
C LEU A 256 -1.10 16.17 -0.45
N TYR A 257 -0.68 15.09 -1.10
CA TYR A 257 0.75 14.79 -1.30
C TYR A 257 1.18 14.78 -2.77
N GLY A 258 0.25 14.85 -3.72
CA GLY A 258 0.56 14.84 -5.16
C GLY A 258 0.94 13.46 -5.71
N TYR A 259 0.73 12.37 -4.95
CA TYR A 259 1.01 11.01 -5.41
C TYR A 259 -0.20 10.38 -6.09
N ASP A 260 0.04 9.76 -7.24
CA ASP A 260 -0.92 8.89 -7.88
C ASP A 260 -0.57 7.45 -7.51
N VAL A 261 -1.32 6.87 -6.56
CA VAL A 261 -1.02 5.55 -5.98
C VAL A 261 -0.94 4.45 -7.05
N TYR A 262 -1.69 4.59 -8.14
CA TYR A 262 -1.78 3.59 -9.21
C TYR A 262 -0.66 3.72 -10.26
N VAL A 263 0.20 4.73 -10.16
CA VAL A 263 0.97 5.23 -11.32
C VAL A 263 2.34 5.70 -10.96
N SER A 264 2.49 6.45 -9.87
CA SER A 264 3.73 7.11 -9.51
C SER A 264 4.82 6.07 -9.41
N LYS A 265 5.77 6.11 -10.35
CA LYS A 265 6.85 5.12 -10.45
C LYS A 265 8.06 5.47 -9.60
N SER A 266 7.98 6.53 -8.79
CA SER A 266 9.07 6.98 -7.94
C SER A 266 8.64 7.30 -6.51
N ILE A 267 9.62 7.26 -5.61
CA ILE A 267 9.53 7.72 -4.23
C ILE A 267 9.24 9.23 -4.15
N GLU A 268 9.54 10.00 -5.20
CA GLU A 268 9.16 11.41 -5.28
C GLU A 268 8.04 11.57 -6.32
N PRO A 269 7.04 12.44 -6.10
CA PRO A 269 6.02 12.71 -7.10
C PRO A 269 6.68 13.58 -8.18
N ARG A 270 6.80 13.05 -9.41
CA ARG A 270 7.36 13.86 -10.50
C ARG A 270 6.32 14.90 -10.92
N PRO A 271 6.67 16.20 -10.94
CA PRO A 271 5.74 17.26 -11.36
C PRO A 271 5.10 17.02 -12.74
N PHE A 272 5.84 16.30 -13.62
CA PHE A 272 5.43 15.98 -14.98
C PHE A 272 4.45 14.80 -15.09
N GLU A 273 4.41 13.88 -14.11
CA GLU A 273 3.53 12.70 -14.19
C GLU A 273 2.04 13.08 -14.08
N GLY A 274 1.73 14.13 -13.31
CA GLY A 274 0.37 14.67 -13.21
C GLY A 274 -0.07 15.47 -14.44
N THR A 275 0.83 16.28 -15.02
CA THR A 275 0.55 17.13 -16.18
C THR A 275 0.43 16.33 -17.47
N TRP A 276 1.30 15.34 -17.69
CA TRP A 276 1.24 14.47 -18.88
C TRP A 276 -0.06 13.66 -18.95
N ARG A 277 -0.62 13.27 -17.79
CA ARG A 277 -1.89 12.54 -17.72
C ARG A 277 -3.12 13.41 -17.82
N ALA A 278 -3.09 14.62 -17.25
CA ALA A 278 -4.14 15.60 -17.51
C ALA A 278 -4.21 15.88 -19.01
N PHE A 279 -3.06 16.08 -19.64
CA PHE A 279 -2.94 16.25 -21.08
C PHE A 279 -3.47 15.04 -21.87
N TRP A 280 -2.96 13.82 -21.64
CA TRP A 280 -3.41 12.62 -22.38
C TRP A 280 -4.85 12.22 -22.07
N GLY A 281 -5.30 12.33 -20.81
CA GLY A 281 -6.68 12.05 -20.43
C GLY A 281 -7.65 13.00 -21.12
N GLN A 282 -7.29 14.28 -21.23
CA GLN A 282 -8.06 15.27 -21.98
C GLN A 282 -8.01 14.99 -23.49
N LEU A 283 -6.86 14.60 -24.02
CA LEU A 283 -6.68 14.24 -25.44
C LEU A 283 -7.47 12.98 -25.83
N VAL A 284 -7.50 11.95 -24.98
CA VAL A 284 -8.30 10.72 -25.18
C VAL A 284 -9.79 10.99 -24.99
N ALA A 285 -10.18 11.79 -23.99
CA ALA A 285 -11.58 12.20 -23.81
C ALA A 285 -12.08 13.03 -25.01
N ASP A 286 -11.25 13.93 -25.52
CA ASP A 286 -11.56 14.73 -26.71
C ASP A 286 -11.54 13.90 -28.00
N ALA A 287 -10.63 12.93 -28.11
CA ALA A 287 -10.64 11.95 -29.21
C ALA A 287 -11.89 11.06 -29.17
N GLY A 288 -12.33 10.63 -28.00
CA GLY A 288 -13.59 9.88 -27.81
C GLY A 288 -14.83 10.72 -28.14
N LYS A 289 -14.83 12.02 -27.79
CA LYS A 289 -15.87 12.98 -28.19
C LYS A 289 -15.87 13.25 -29.70
N ARG A 290 -14.70 13.30 -30.35
CA ARG A 290 -14.59 13.46 -31.81
C ARG A 290 -14.94 12.17 -32.57
N ALA A 291 -14.60 11.01 -32.03
CA ALA A 291 -14.98 9.71 -32.59
C ALA A 291 -16.50 9.49 -32.51
N SER A 292 -17.13 9.86 -31.38
CA SER A 292 -18.60 9.88 -31.28
C SER A 292 -19.23 10.89 -32.25
N PHE A 293 -18.60 12.04 -32.50
CA PHE A 293 -19.05 12.99 -33.53
C PHE A 293 -18.94 12.45 -34.96
N LEU A 294 -17.90 11.66 -35.27
CA LEU A 294 -17.75 10.98 -36.58
C LEU A 294 -18.74 9.81 -36.76
N ILE A 295 -19.04 9.09 -35.68
CA ILE A 295 -20.04 8.00 -35.69
C ILE A 295 -21.46 8.57 -35.85
N TRP A 296 -21.78 9.67 -35.18
CA TRP A 296 -23.06 10.37 -35.38
C TRP A 296 -23.13 11.10 -36.73
N GLY A 297 -22.02 11.67 -37.20
CA GLY A 297 -21.91 12.27 -38.52
C GLY A 297 -22.17 11.27 -39.64
N SER A 298 -21.55 10.09 -39.58
CA SER A 298 -21.76 9.02 -40.57
C SER A 298 -23.17 8.43 -40.50
N ALA A 299 -23.76 8.27 -39.31
CA ALA A 299 -25.15 7.84 -39.17
C ALA A 299 -26.14 8.85 -39.78
N SER A 300 -25.91 10.16 -39.63
CA SER A 300 -26.78 11.18 -40.22
C SER A 300 -26.70 11.22 -41.75
N VAL A 301 -25.52 11.07 -42.35
CA VAL A 301 -25.37 10.98 -43.81
C VAL A 301 -26.07 9.74 -44.38
N PHE A 302 -26.02 8.62 -43.66
CA PHE A 302 -26.73 7.39 -44.05
C PHE A 302 -28.26 7.55 -43.96
N LEU A 303 -28.77 8.21 -42.91
CA LEU A 303 -30.19 8.53 -42.78
C LEU A 303 -30.68 9.50 -43.87
N TRP A 304 -29.90 10.53 -44.20
CA TRP A 304 -30.26 11.47 -45.27
C TRP A 304 -30.27 10.83 -46.66
N SER A 305 -29.36 9.90 -46.94
CA SER A 305 -29.35 9.18 -48.22
C SER A 305 -30.55 8.24 -48.37
N LEU A 306 -31.02 7.62 -47.29
CA LEU A 306 -32.27 6.85 -47.30
C LEU A 306 -33.50 7.72 -47.54
N VAL A 307 -33.57 8.91 -46.92
CA VAL A 307 -34.68 9.87 -47.15
C VAL A 307 -34.69 10.34 -48.61
N ILE A 308 -33.53 10.69 -49.18
CA ILE A 308 -33.43 11.12 -50.57
C ILE A 308 -33.86 9.99 -51.52
N ALA A 309 -33.41 8.76 -51.29
CA ALA A 309 -33.82 7.61 -52.10
C ALA A 309 -35.33 7.38 -52.04
N TRP A 310 -35.94 7.55 -50.87
CA TRP A 310 -37.38 7.42 -50.69
C TRP A 310 -38.17 8.52 -51.43
N VAL A 311 -37.71 9.77 -51.37
CA VAL A 311 -38.29 10.89 -52.14
C VAL A 311 -38.19 10.64 -53.64
N PHE A 312 -37.05 10.14 -54.14
CA PHE A 312 -36.91 9.77 -55.54
C PHE A 312 -37.85 8.64 -55.96
N MET A 313 -38.04 7.61 -55.12
CA MET A 313 -39.02 6.56 -55.40
C MET A 313 -40.44 7.11 -55.48
N LEU A 314 -40.83 7.98 -54.53
CA LEU A 314 -42.16 8.60 -54.55
C LEU A 314 -42.38 9.46 -55.79
N LEU A 315 -41.41 10.30 -56.16
CA LEU A 315 -41.49 11.12 -57.36
C LEU A 315 -41.58 10.26 -58.63
N HIS A 316 -40.86 9.13 -58.69
CA HIS A 316 -40.89 8.24 -59.83
C HIS A 316 -42.22 7.47 -59.95
N PHE A 317 -42.89 7.18 -58.83
CA PHE A 317 -44.23 6.59 -58.82
C PHE A 317 -45.32 7.59 -59.21
N SER A 318 -45.19 8.87 -58.81
CA SER A 318 -46.17 9.92 -59.14
C SER A 318 -46.19 10.33 -60.62
N ILE A 319 -45.14 10.00 -61.39
CA ILE A 319 -45.05 10.33 -62.83
C ILE A 319 -45.68 9.22 -63.70
N ARG A 320 -46.08 8.07 -63.13
CA ARG A 320 -46.64 6.93 -63.87
C ARG A 320 -48.14 6.69 -63.64
N PHE A 321 -48.84 7.62 -63.01
CA PHE A 321 -50.30 7.68 -62.92
C PHE A 321 -50.80 8.99 -63.52
#